data_AF-A0A0L7KNJ5-F1
#
_entry.id   AF-A0A0L7KNJ5-F1
#
_cell.length_a   1.000
_cell.length_b   1.000
_cell.length_c   1.000
_cell.angle_alpha   90.00
_cell.angle_beta   90.00
_cell.angle_gamma   90.00
#
_symmetry.space_group_name_H-M   'P 1'
#
loop_
_entity.id
_entity.type
_entity.pdbx_description
1 polymer ?
#
loop_
_entity_poly.entity_id
_entity_poly.type
_entity_poly.pdbx_seq_one_letter_code
_entity_poly.pdbx_strand_id
1 'polypeptide(L)'
;MSTDLDSNFNEQFMSINMKLKRRFMRKPNMSECAKEFIALAVRCEYSEQPTFAGHAYVGAAKCEATAGNSLEEADHYVTAAKQFMKAEKKLHSMKFFSPNRENLEAAIGCYLTAFHKYPEQTLICGSILMRLSSDLVALGHKEEALAYYAQAIHHVKENNMKQICLKNKIDLEIECVIPFDPDLKLHLQSVISTALSGDVQALVATAADTLCYLTRQQEDLLHTLISRERAQHLALS
;
A
#
# COMPACT_ATOMS: atom_id res chain seq x y z
N MET A 1 -20.00 8.79 -23.69
CA MET A 1 -20.64 7.52 -23.28
C MET A 1 -20.38 7.12 -21.82
N SER A 2 -19.39 7.66 -21.11
CA SER A 2 -19.17 7.34 -19.67
C SER A 2 -20.23 7.94 -18.73
N THR A 3 -20.79 9.09 -19.09
CA THR A 3 -21.69 9.87 -18.24
C THR A 3 -23.04 9.19 -17.96
N ASP A 4 -23.50 8.29 -18.83
CA ASP A 4 -24.81 7.63 -18.68
C ASP A 4 -24.77 6.40 -17.76
N LEU A 5 -23.60 5.78 -17.58
CA LEU A 5 -23.37 4.72 -16.60
C LEU A 5 -23.18 5.32 -15.20
N ASP A 6 -22.41 6.40 -15.09
CA ASP A 6 -22.17 7.14 -13.84
C ASP A 6 -23.47 7.74 -13.27
N SER A 7 -24.34 8.29 -14.13
CA SER A 7 -25.64 8.81 -13.73
C SER A 7 -26.53 7.71 -13.15
N ASN A 8 -26.56 6.53 -13.77
CA ASN A 8 -27.35 5.38 -13.31
C ASN A 8 -26.87 4.86 -11.94
N PHE A 9 -25.57 4.78 -11.68
CA PHE A 9 -25.07 4.36 -10.37
C PHE A 9 -25.39 5.36 -9.28
N ASN A 10 -25.18 6.66 -9.54
CA ASN A 10 -25.49 7.72 -8.59
C ASN A 10 -27.00 7.77 -8.28
N GLU A 11 -27.86 7.61 -9.28
CA GLU A 11 -29.31 7.52 -9.09
C GLU A 11 -29.71 6.33 -8.21
N GLN A 12 -29.11 5.16 -8.44
CA GLN A 12 -29.33 3.98 -7.59
C GLN A 12 -28.85 4.21 -6.16
N PHE A 13 -27.67 4.79 -5.97
CA PHE A 13 -27.15 5.12 -4.65
C PHE A 13 -28.03 6.13 -3.91
N MET A 14 -28.51 7.16 -4.60
CA MET A 14 -29.43 8.14 -4.04
C MET A 14 -30.80 7.52 -3.72
N SER A 15 -31.30 6.63 -4.58
CA SER A 15 -32.54 5.88 -4.35
C SER A 15 -32.47 5.05 -3.06
N ILE A 16 -31.38 4.30 -2.86
CA ILE A 16 -31.17 3.52 -1.63
C ILE A 16 -31.08 4.46 -0.41
N ASN A 17 -30.34 5.56 -0.50
CA ASN A 17 -30.27 6.55 0.58
C ASN A 17 -31.62 7.22 0.88
N MET A 18 -32.46 7.43 -0.13
CA MET A 18 -33.82 7.93 0.08
C MET A 18 -34.69 6.91 0.83
N LYS A 19 -34.55 5.61 0.55
CA LYS A 19 -35.23 4.54 1.32
C LYS A 19 -34.82 4.58 2.79
N LEU A 20 -33.55 4.85 3.09
CA LEU A 20 -33.07 5.05 4.47
C LEU A 20 -33.65 6.29 5.15
N LYS A 21 -33.78 7.41 4.41
CA LYS A 21 -34.29 8.68 4.94
C LYS A 21 -35.82 8.69 5.14
N ARG A 22 -36.58 7.91 4.36
CA ARG A 22 -38.05 7.83 4.46
C ARG A 22 -38.46 7.11 5.76
N ARG A 23 -38.58 7.89 6.83
CA ARG A 23 -39.04 7.46 8.18
C ARG A 23 -40.56 7.43 8.35
N PHE A 24 -41.34 7.38 7.27
CA PHE A 24 -42.80 7.38 7.38
C PHE A 24 -43.31 5.96 7.70
N MET A 25 -43.66 5.75 8.98
CA MET A 25 -44.47 4.66 9.54
C MET A 25 -43.94 3.22 9.52
N ARG A 26 -42.81 2.90 8.87
CA ARG A 26 -42.14 1.58 8.97
C ARG A 26 -40.64 1.74 9.19
N LYS A 27 -40.08 0.99 10.15
CA LYS A 27 -38.63 0.93 10.37
C LYS A 27 -38.00 0.34 9.10
N PRO A 28 -37.06 1.03 8.43
CA PRO A 28 -36.42 0.50 7.24
C PRO A 28 -35.73 -0.82 7.58
N ASN A 29 -35.85 -1.81 6.69
CA ASN A 29 -35.12 -3.05 6.81
C ASN A 29 -33.64 -2.80 6.48
N MET A 30 -32.84 -2.54 7.51
CA MET A 30 -31.43 -2.16 7.35
C MET A 30 -30.61 -3.25 6.64
N SER A 31 -30.93 -4.53 6.88
CA SER A 31 -30.26 -5.65 6.22
C SER A 31 -30.56 -5.72 4.71
N GLU A 32 -31.78 -5.37 4.30
CA GLU A 32 -32.14 -5.30 2.88
C GLU A 32 -31.43 -4.13 2.18
N CYS A 33 -31.38 -2.97 2.82
CA CYS A 33 -30.64 -1.82 2.30
C CYS A 33 -29.14 -2.12 2.18
N ALA A 34 -28.56 -2.82 3.15
CA ALA A 34 -27.17 -3.27 3.08
C ALA A 34 -26.93 -4.16 1.85
N LYS A 35 -27.81 -5.14 1.61
CA LYS A 35 -27.75 -6.02 0.42
C LYS A 35 -27.85 -5.24 -0.90
N GLU A 36 -28.74 -4.25 -0.97
CA GLU A 36 -28.84 -3.38 -2.15
C GLU A 36 -27.55 -2.58 -2.40
N PHE A 37 -26.93 -2.05 -1.34
CA PHE A 37 -25.64 -1.37 -1.44
C PHE A 37 -24.51 -2.31 -1.88
N ILE A 38 -24.45 -3.53 -1.35
CA ILE A 38 -23.45 -4.53 -1.76
C ILE A 38 -23.64 -4.89 -3.23
N ALA A 39 -24.88 -5.13 -3.67
CA ALA A 39 -25.18 -5.43 -5.06
C ALA A 39 -24.85 -4.26 -6.01
N LEU A 40 -24.98 -3.01 -5.56
CA LEU A 40 -24.51 -1.84 -6.28
C LEU A 40 -22.98 -1.82 -6.34
N ALA A 41 -22.29 -2.04 -5.22
CA ALA A 41 -20.84 -2.05 -5.13
C ALA A 41 -20.21 -3.08 -6.10
N VAL A 42 -20.73 -4.31 -6.13
CA VAL A 42 -20.27 -5.37 -7.05
C VAL A 42 -20.44 -4.96 -8.52
N ARG A 43 -21.52 -4.27 -8.88
CA ARG A 43 -21.72 -3.75 -10.25
C ARG A 43 -20.71 -2.65 -10.60
N CYS A 44 -20.38 -1.80 -9.64
CA CYS A 44 -19.35 -0.78 -9.80
C CYS A 44 -17.94 -1.40 -9.90
N GLU A 45 -17.66 -2.49 -9.18
CA GLU A 45 -16.42 -3.25 -9.34
C GLU A 45 -16.28 -3.83 -10.75
N TYR A 46 -17.36 -4.44 -11.28
CA TYR A 46 -17.40 -4.97 -12.64
C TYR A 46 -17.21 -3.87 -13.70
N SER A 47 -17.70 -2.67 -13.42
CA SER A 47 -17.57 -1.50 -14.30
C SER A 47 -16.26 -0.71 -14.09
N GLU A 48 -15.33 -1.25 -13.31
CA GLU A 48 -14.03 -0.63 -12.97
C GLU A 48 -14.11 0.78 -12.35
N GLN A 49 -15.12 1.01 -11.51
CA GLN A 49 -15.35 2.23 -10.75
C GLN A 49 -15.07 2.04 -9.24
N PRO A 50 -13.79 1.93 -8.85
CA PRO A 50 -13.42 1.57 -7.48
C PRO A 50 -13.83 2.60 -6.42
N THR A 51 -13.75 3.91 -6.71
CA THR A 51 -14.17 4.96 -5.76
C THR A 51 -15.66 4.84 -5.41
N PHE A 52 -16.51 4.63 -6.41
CA PHE A 52 -17.94 4.49 -6.20
C PHE A 52 -18.28 3.17 -5.49
N ALA A 53 -17.61 2.07 -5.84
CA ALA A 53 -17.73 0.80 -5.12
C ALA A 53 -17.37 0.97 -3.63
N GLY A 54 -16.30 1.70 -3.31
CA GLY A 54 -15.91 2.05 -1.95
C GLY A 54 -17.02 2.78 -1.18
N HIS A 55 -17.62 3.81 -1.79
CA HIS A 55 -18.74 4.53 -1.17
C HIS A 55 -19.98 3.66 -0.96
N ALA A 56 -20.30 2.76 -1.90
CA ALA A 56 -21.40 1.83 -1.75
C ALA A 56 -21.17 0.85 -0.57
N TYR A 57 -19.96 0.30 -0.42
CA TYR A 57 -19.63 -0.53 0.76
C TYR A 57 -19.67 0.24 2.08
N VAL A 58 -19.26 1.52 2.11
CA VAL A 58 -19.43 2.37 3.30
C VAL A 58 -20.91 2.55 3.63
N GLY A 59 -21.78 2.68 2.61
CA GLY A 59 -23.23 2.67 2.78
C GLY A 59 -23.74 1.38 3.43
N ALA A 60 -23.28 0.22 2.95
CA ALA A 60 -23.59 -1.09 3.53
C ALA A 60 -23.10 -1.19 5.00
N ALA A 61 -21.87 -0.79 5.29
CA ALA A 61 -21.30 -0.80 6.63
C ALA A 61 -22.15 0.03 7.62
N LYS A 62 -22.62 1.22 7.20
CA LYS A 62 -23.51 2.07 8.01
C LYS A 62 -24.88 1.44 8.27
N CYS A 63 -25.41 0.67 7.31
CA CYS A 63 -26.65 -0.08 7.48
C CYS A 63 -26.46 -1.19 8.53
N GLU A 64 -25.38 -1.96 8.44
CA GLU A 64 -25.04 -3.02 9.41
C GLU A 64 -24.78 -2.46 10.82
N ALA A 65 -24.10 -1.31 10.91
CA ALA A 65 -23.92 -0.60 12.18
C ALA A 65 -25.26 -0.25 12.85
N THR A 66 -26.26 0.17 12.06
CA THR A 66 -27.61 0.48 12.54
C THR A 66 -28.39 -0.78 12.90
N ALA A 67 -28.08 -1.92 12.27
CA ALA A 67 -28.65 -3.22 12.58
C ALA A 67 -28.03 -3.86 13.84
N GLY A 68 -26.86 -3.39 14.29
CA GLY A 68 -26.13 -3.92 15.44
C GLY A 68 -25.10 -5.00 15.09
N ASN A 69 -24.80 -5.19 13.80
CA ASN A 69 -23.91 -6.22 13.28
C ASN A 69 -22.47 -5.67 13.16
N SER A 70 -21.73 -5.64 14.27
CA SER A 70 -20.42 -4.96 14.34
C SER A 70 -19.29 -5.65 13.56
N LEU A 71 -19.33 -6.97 13.39
CA LEU A 71 -18.30 -7.70 12.64
C LEU A 71 -18.51 -7.52 11.13
N GLU A 72 -19.76 -7.64 10.68
CA GLU A 72 -20.15 -7.38 9.31
C GLU A 72 -19.89 -5.91 8.93
N GLU A 73 -20.17 -4.97 9.83
CA GLU A 73 -19.77 -3.56 9.67
C GLU A 73 -18.26 -3.45 9.37
N ALA A 74 -17.42 -4.12 10.16
CA ALA A 74 -15.97 -4.08 10.00
C ALA A 74 -15.51 -4.69 8.66
N ASP A 75 -16.09 -5.82 8.24
CA ASP A 75 -15.78 -6.46 6.96
C ASP A 75 -16.12 -5.59 5.75
N HIS A 76 -17.25 -4.89 5.80
CA HIS A 76 -17.62 -3.93 4.76
C HIS A 76 -16.64 -2.75 4.71
N TYR A 77 -16.18 -2.25 5.85
CA TYR A 77 -15.14 -1.20 5.88
C TYR A 77 -13.79 -1.70 5.32
N VAL A 78 -13.35 -2.92 5.64
CA VAL A 78 -12.14 -3.50 5.05
C VAL A 78 -12.28 -3.61 3.52
N THR A 79 -13.45 -4.00 3.04
CA THR A 79 -13.71 -4.13 1.59
C THR A 79 -13.76 -2.76 0.91
N ALA A 80 -14.40 -1.77 1.53
CA ALA A 80 -14.40 -0.39 1.05
C ALA A 80 -12.97 0.18 0.96
N ALA A 81 -12.15 -0.03 1.98
CA ALA A 81 -10.77 0.44 2.01
C ALA A 81 -9.94 -0.12 0.85
N LYS A 82 -10.10 -1.42 0.53
CA LYS A 82 -9.44 -2.05 -0.61
C LYS A 82 -9.85 -1.41 -1.93
N GLN A 83 -11.13 -1.07 -2.11
CA GLN A 83 -11.59 -0.39 -3.33
C GLN A 83 -11.02 1.03 -3.44
N PHE A 84 -11.02 1.80 -2.35
CA PHE A 84 -10.38 3.12 -2.35
C PHE A 84 -8.87 3.06 -2.62
N MET A 85 -8.14 2.09 -2.05
CA MET A 85 -6.73 1.86 -2.40
C MET A 85 -6.53 1.49 -3.87
N LYS A 86 -7.44 0.68 -4.44
CA LYS A 86 -7.41 0.36 -5.88
C LYS A 86 -7.60 1.63 -6.73
N ALA A 87 -8.49 2.52 -6.32
CA ALA A 87 -8.68 3.81 -6.99
C ALA A 87 -7.43 4.69 -6.93
N GLU A 88 -6.81 4.79 -5.74
CA GLU A 88 -5.60 5.59 -5.55
C GLU A 88 -4.42 5.04 -6.36
N LYS A 89 -4.20 3.72 -6.32
CA LYS A 89 -3.16 3.07 -7.14
C LYS A 89 -3.38 3.29 -8.63
N LYS A 90 -4.64 3.31 -9.09
CA LYS A 90 -4.98 3.63 -10.49
C LYS A 90 -4.59 5.07 -10.82
N LEU A 91 -4.93 6.05 -9.98
CA LEU A 91 -4.52 7.45 -10.16
C LEU A 91 -3.00 7.60 -10.16
N HIS A 92 -2.32 6.97 -9.20
CA HIS A 92 -0.86 6.97 -9.09
C HIS A 92 -0.21 6.39 -10.35
N SER A 93 -0.73 5.29 -10.88
CA SER A 93 -0.23 4.68 -12.14
C SER A 93 -0.39 5.58 -13.36
N MET A 94 -1.43 6.42 -13.37
CA MET A 94 -1.68 7.43 -14.41
C MET A 94 -0.87 8.71 -14.17
N LYS A 95 -0.02 8.76 -13.12
CA LYS A 95 0.71 9.94 -12.66
C LYS A 95 -0.21 11.14 -12.35
N PHE A 96 -1.46 10.84 -12.01
CA PHE A 96 -2.41 11.85 -11.58
C PHE A 96 -2.35 11.97 -10.06
N PHE A 97 -2.31 13.21 -9.57
CA PHE A 97 -2.25 13.51 -8.15
C PHE A 97 -3.57 14.12 -7.71
N SER A 98 -4.21 13.53 -6.70
CA SER A 98 -5.31 14.19 -5.98
C SER A 98 -4.71 15.14 -4.94
N PRO A 99 -4.98 16.46 -5.00
CA PRO A 99 -4.41 17.43 -4.07
C PRO A 99 -4.66 17.10 -2.60
N ASN A 100 -5.79 16.45 -2.30
CA ASN A 100 -6.22 16.14 -0.94
C ASN A 100 -6.11 14.64 -0.60
N ARG A 101 -5.47 13.82 -1.45
CA ARG A 101 -5.34 12.36 -1.25
C ARG A 101 -6.69 11.69 -0.97
N GLU A 102 -7.77 12.14 -1.62
CA GLU A 102 -9.14 11.84 -1.18
C GLU A 102 -9.45 10.34 -1.07
N ASN A 103 -9.02 9.53 -2.05
CA ASN A 103 -9.23 8.07 -1.97
C ASN A 103 -8.32 7.43 -0.91
N LEU A 104 -7.09 7.93 -0.76
CA LEU A 104 -6.15 7.41 0.24
C LEU A 104 -6.63 7.68 1.66
N GLU A 105 -7.05 8.90 1.96
CA GLU A 105 -7.60 9.26 3.28
C GLU A 105 -8.89 8.48 3.56
N ALA A 106 -9.76 8.31 2.55
CA ALA A 106 -10.94 7.47 2.68
C ALA A 106 -10.58 6.00 2.98
N ALA A 107 -9.55 5.46 2.32
CA ALA A 107 -9.07 4.10 2.56
C ALA A 107 -8.48 3.92 3.96
N ILE A 108 -7.60 4.83 4.39
CA ILE A 108 -7.01 4.86 5.74
C ILE A 108 -8.14 4.91 6.78
N GLY A 109 -9.07 5.86 6.63
CA GLY A 109 -10.21 6.00 7.53
C GLY A 109 -11.05 4.73 7.63
N CYS A 110 -11.31 4.05 6.50
CA CYS A 110 -12.03 2.78 6.48
C CYS A 110 -11.25 1.65 7.18
N TYR A 111 -9.95 1.50 6.90
CA TYR A 111 -9.12 0.49 7.57
C TYR A 111 -9.03 0.71 9.09
N LEU A 112 -8.85 1.95 9.53
CA LEU A 112 -8.79 2.29 10.95
C LEU A 112 -10.16 2.10 11.62
N THR A 113 -11.25 2.43 10.94
CA THR A 113 -12.60 2.16 11.48
C THR A 113 -12.81 0.66 11.67
N ALA A 114 -12.45 -0.16 10.69
CA ALA A 114 -12.51 -1.62 10.83
C ALA A 114 -11.60 -2.13 11.95
N PHE A 115 -10.38 -1.63 12.05
CA PHE A 115 -9.41 -2.01 13.07
C PHE A 115 -9.96 -1.82 14.49
N HIS A 116 -10.64 -0.71 14.77
CA HIS A 116 -11.22 -0.44 16.10
C HIS A 116 -12.50 -1.25 16.40
N LYS A 117 -13.11 -1.87 15.39
CA LYS A 117 -14.30 -2.72 15.56
C LYS A 117 -13.95 -4.16 15.86
N TYR A 118 -12.80 -4.62 15.38
CA TYR A 118 -12.31 -5.95 15.69
C TYR A 118 -11.83 -6.05 17.15
N PRO A 119 -11.99 -7.22 17.80
CA PRO A 119 -11.43 -7.44 19.13
C PRO A 119 -9.91 -7.22 19.13
N GLU A 120 -9.39 -6.68 20.23
CA GLU A 120 -7.98 -6.38 20.37
C GLU A 120 -7.08 -7.61 20.18
N GLN A 121 -5.90 -7.40 19.61
CA GLN A 121 -4.85 -8.41 19.45
C GLN A 121 -5.27 -9.65 18.63
N THR A 122 -6.30 -9.50 17.80
CA THR A 122 -6.66 -10.50 16.79
C THR A 122 -5.68 -10.47 15.63
N LEU A 123 -5.49 -11.62 14.97
CA LEU A 123 -4.69 -11.73 13.75
C LEU A 123 -5.20 -10.81 12.64
N ILE A 124 -6.51 -10.54 12.62
CA ILE A 124 -7.17 -9.65 11.66
C ILE A 124 -6.65 -8.21 11.81
N CYS A 125 -6.60 -7.65 13.02
CA CYS A 125 -6.07 -6.31 13.28
C CYS A 125 -4.64 -6.14 12.75
N GLY A 126 -3.77 -7.13 13.01
CA GLY A 126 -2.42 -7.14 12.47
C GLY A 126 -2.39 -7.17 10.93
N SER A 127 -3.23 -8.02 10.33
CA SER A 127 -3.31 -8.13 8.86
C SER A 127 -3.83 -6.85 8.18
N ILE A 128 -4.72 -6.09 8.84
CA ILE A 128 -5.23 -4.82 8.35
C ILE A 128 -4.09 -3.78 8.30
N LEU A 129 -3.37 -3.62 9.41
CA LEU A 129 -2.26 -2.67 9.50
C LEU A 129 -1.13 -3.02 8.54
N MET A 130 -0.75 -4.31 8.44
CA MET A 130 0.26 -4.75 7.48
C MET A 130 -0.12 -4.44 6.03
N ARG A 131 -1.41 -4.65 5.67
CA ARG A 131 -1.88 -4.36 4.32
C ARG A 131 -1.87 -2.86 4.03
N LEU A 132 -2.35 -2.07 4.98
CA LEU A 132 -2.30 -0.61 4.89
C LEU A 132 -0.85 -0.12 4.70
N SER A 133 0.09 -0.59 5.52
CA SER A 133 1.51 -0.26 5.39
C SER A 133 2.06 -0.66 4.02
N SER A 134 1.78 -1.87 3.55
CA SER A 134 2.25 -2.33 2.24
C SER A 134 1.68 -1.50 1.09
N ASP A 135 0.42 -1.09 1.18
CA ASP A 135 -0.24 -0.24 0.19
C ASP A 135 0.39 1.16 0.17
N LEU A 136 0.68 1.73 1.35
CA LEU A 136 1.36 3.02 1.49
C LEU A 136 2.78 3.00 0.93
N VAL A 137 3.55 1.93 1.17
CA VAL A 137 4.88 1.75 0.55
C VAL A 137 4.78 1.76 -0.97
N ALA A 138 3.80 1.04 -1.54
CA ALA A 138 3.59 0.99 -2.99
C ALA A 138 3.19 2.35 -3.60
N LEU A 139 2.59 3.24 -2.80
CA LEU A 139 2.24 4.62 -3.19
C LEU A 139 3.37 5.63 -2.91
N GLY A 140 4.50 5.19 -2.35
CA GLY A 140 5.66 6.03 -2.03
C GLY A 140 5.58 6.73 -0.67
N HIS A 141 4.54 6.48 0.13
CA HIS A 141 4.35 7.06 1.46
C HIS A 141 5.07 6.26 2.55
N LYS A 142 6.40 6.16 2.43
CA LYS A 142 7.24 5.27 3.25
C LYS A 142 7.23 5.63 4.74
N GLU A 143 7.33 6.91 5.08
CA GLU A 143 7.33 7.38 6.48
C GLU A 143 6.01 7.05 7.19
N GLU A 144 4.88 7.25 6.51
CA GLU A 144 3.56 6.91 7.04
C GLU A 144 3.40 5.40 7.22
N ALA A 145 3.92 4.61 6.26
CA ALA A 145 3.90 3.15 6.35
C ALA A 145 4.68 2.61 7.56
N LEU A 146 5.79 3.25 7.94
CA LEU A 146 6.60 2.88 9.12
C LEU A 146 5.80 2.99 10.41
N ALA A 147 5.00 4.06 10.56
CA ALA A 147 4.15 4.24 11.74
C ALA A 147 3.15 3.09 11.89
N TYR A 148 2.49 2.69 10.79
CA TYR A 148 1.54 1.58 10.81
C TYR A 148 2.22 0.20 11.00
N TYR A 149 3.45 0.00 10.48
CA TYR A 149 4.20 -1.23 10.77
C TYR A 149 4.58 -1.32 12.26
N ALA A 150 5.00 -0.21 12.87
CA ALA A 150 5.27 -0.16 14.31
C ALA A 150 4.01 -0.49 15.13
N GLN A 151 2.86 0.05 14.73
CA GLN A 151 1.58 -0.28 15.34
C GLN A 151 1.24 -1.77 15.16
N ALA A 152 1.43 -2.35 13.98
CA ALA A 152 1.17 -3.76 13.71
C ALA A 152 1.97 -4.68 14.64
N ILE A 153 3.26 -4.39 14.87
CA ILE A 153 4.15 -5.16 15.75
C ILE A 153 3.64 -5.22 17.20
N HIS A 154 2.99 -4.15 17.67
CA HIS A 154 2.41 -4.09 19.01
C HIS A 154 1.15 -4.97 19.14
N HIS A 155 0.33 -5.05 18.08
CA HIS A 155 -0.94 -5.78 18.11
C HIS A 155 -0.82 -7.26 17.73
N VAL A 156 0.21 -7.66 16.99
CA VAL A 156 0.43 -9.04 16.57
C VAL A 156 1.04 -9.89 17.69
N LYS A 157 0.31 -10.91 18.15
CA LYS A 157 0.81 -11.93 19.09
C LYS A 157 1.63 -13.03 18.43
N GLU A 158 1.29 -13.37 17.19
CA GLU A 158 1.93 -14.48 16.51
C GLU A 158 3.36 -14.12 16.11
N ASN A 159 4.32 -14.92 16.57
CA ASN A 159 5.74 -14.66 16.32
C ASN A 159 6.07 -14.56 14.83
N ASN A 160 5.52 -15.42 13.98
CA ASN A 160 5.81 -15.42 12.54
C ASN A 160 5.40 -14.10 11.88
N MET A 161 4.16 -13.65 12.13
CA MET A 161 3.64 -12.38 11.60
C MET A 161 4.42 -11.19 12.16
N LYS A 162 4.82 -11.24 13.44
CA LYS A 162 5.64 -10.21 14.07
C LYS A 162 7.03 -10.12 13.43
N GLN A 163 7.65 -11.26 13.11
CA GLN A 163 8.93 -11.31 12.38
C GLN A 163 8.80 -10.72 10.98
N ILE A 164 7.72 -11.01 10.24
CA ILE A 164 7.47 -10.43 8.92
C ILE A 164 7.32 -8.91 9.02
N CYS A 165 6.54 -8.41 10.00
CA CYS A 165 6.39 -6.97 10.22
C CYS A 165 7.71 -6.29 10.55
N LEU A 166 8.50 -6.89 11.45
CA LEU A 166 9.82 -6.38 11.84
C LEU A 166 10.77 -6.32 10.66
N LYS A 167 10.82 -7.40 9.86
CA LYS A 167 11.62 -7.44 8.64
C LYS A 167 11.23 -6.31 7.68
N ASN A 168 9.95 -6.23 7.32
CA ASN A 168 9.46 -5.20 6.40
C ASN A 168 9.71 -3.78 6.92
N LYS A 169 9.57 -3.56 8.23
CA LYS A 169 9.87 -2.28 8.87
C LYS A 169 11.36 -1.94 8.76
N ILE A 170 12.26 -2.88 9.11
CA ILE A 170 13.71 -2.67 9.05
C ILE A 170 14.16 -2.42 7.60
N ASP A 171 13.69 -3.24 6.66
CA ASP A 171 13.99 -3.06 5.23
C ASP A 171 13.58 -1.65 4.76
N LEU A 172 12.40 -1.19 5.17
CA LEU A 172 11.91 0.15 4.85
C LEU A 172 12.67 1.27 5.58
N GLU A 173 13.06 1.07 6.84
CA GLU A 173 13.91 2.01 7.58
C GLU A 173 15.29 2.16 6.93
N ILE A 174 15.87 1.05 6.46
CA ILE A 174 17.12 1.06 5.70
C ILE A 174 16.93 1.84 4.39
N GLU A 175 15.84 1.63 3.66
CA GLU A 175 15.53 2.40 2.44
C GLU A 175 15.32 3.90 2.70
N CYS A 176 14.79 4.28 3.87
CA CYS A 176 14.58 5.69 4.24
C CYS A 176 15.86 6.36 4.76
N VAL A 177 16.70 5.64 5.50
CA VAL A 177 17.94 6.16 6.11
C VAL A 177 19.12 6.12 5.13
N ILE A 178 19.16 5.11 4.27
CA ILE A 178 20.10 4.99 3.17
C ILE A 178 19.29 5.20 1.90
N PRO A 179 18.99 6.46 1.51
CA PRO A 179 18.65 6.69 0.12
C PRO A 179 19.87 6.24 -0.67
N PHE A 180 19.80 5.06 -1.29
CA PHE A 180 20.74 4.75 -2.36
C PHE A 180 20.56 5.89 -3.34
N ASP A 181 21.54 6.77 -3.38
CA ASP A 181 21.60 7.79 -4.41
C ASP A 181 21.34 7.05 -5.73
N PRO A 182 20.30 7.42 -6.50
CA PRO A 182 19.95 6.70 -7.72
C PRO A 182 21.16 6.65 -8.67
N ASP A 183 22.04 7.65 -8.62
CA ASP A 183 23.31 7.65 -9.32
C ASP A 183 24.25 6.61 -8.72
N LEU A 184 24.46 6.57 -7.40
CA LEU A 184 25.29 5.53 -6.74
C LEU A 184 24.82 4.11 -7.11
N LYS A 185 23.50 3.87 -7.14
CA LYS A 185 22.95 2.57 -7.54
C LYS A 185 23.30 2.22 -8.98
N LEU A 186 23.19 3.18 -9.90
CA LEU A 186 23.53 2.99 -11.31
C LEU A 186 25.03 2.71 -11.48
N HIS A 187 25.87 3.43 -10.75
CA HIS A 187 27.32 3.28 -10.78
C HIS A 187 27.75 1.92 -10.22
N LEU A 188 27.15 1.46 -9.11
CA LEU A 188 27.41 0.12 -8.57
C LEU A 188 26.96 -1.00 -9.52
N GLN A 189 25.86 -0.83 -10.24
CA GLN A 189 25.45 -1.77 -11.29
C GLN A 189 26.47 -1.81 -12.45
N SER A 190 27.01 -0.65 -12.83
CA SER A 190 28.08 -0.54 -13.83
C SER A 190 29.35 -1.27 -13.39
N VAL A 191 29.78 -1.08 -12.13
CA VAL A 191 30.94 -1.78 -11.52
C VAL A 191 30.76 -3.29 -11.53
N ILE A 192 29.57 -3.81 -11.22
CA ILE A 192 29.28 -5.25 -11.28
C ILE A 192 29.36 -5.75 -12.73
N SER A 193 28.79 -5.00 -13.68
CA SER A 193 28.80 -5.38 -15.10
C SER A 193 30.22 -5.41 -15.67
N THR A 194 31.07 -4.43 -15.33
CA THR A 194 32.47 -4.37 -15.81
C THR A 194 33.33 -5.45 -15.16
N ALA A 195 33.13 -5.73 -13.86
CA ALA A 195 33.79 -6.85 -13.19
C ALA A 195 33.47 -8.20 -13.86
N LEU A 196 32.20 -8.46 -14.19
CA LEU A 196 31.79 -9.69 -14.88
C LEU A 196 32.32 -9.78 -16.31
N SER A 197 32.55 -8.65 -16.97
CA SER A 197 33.11 -8.61 -18.33
C SER A 197 34.62 -8.89 -18.39
N GLY A 198 35.32 -8.84 -17.26
CA GLY A 198 36.78 -8.98 -17.19
C GLY A 198 37.56 -7.74 -17.64
N ASP A 199 36.90 -6.65 -18.03
CA ASP A 199 37.56 -5.40 -18.40
C ASP A 199 38.04 -4.63 -17.15
N VAL A 200 39.29 -4.89 -16.77
CA VAL A 200 39.95 -4.28 -15.61
C VAL A 200 40.08 -2.77 -15.75
N GLN A 201 40.22 -2.22 -16.97
CA GLN A 201 40.33 -0.77 -17.16
C GLN A 201 38.98 -0.08 -16.95
N ALA A 202 37.92 -0.64 -17.54
CA ALA A 202 36.55 -0.15 -17.34
C ALA A 202 36.09 -0.30 -15.89
N LEU A 203 36.46 -1.39 -15.21
CA LEU A 203 36.16 -1.60 -13.79
C LEU A 203 36.75 -0.49 -12.92
N VAL A 204 37.96 -0.05 -13.20
CA VAL A 204 38.66 0.96 -12.41
C VAL A 204 38.07 2.35 -12.64
N ALA A 205 37.71 2.67 -13.89
CA ALA A 205 37.05 3.92 -14.22
C ALA A 205 35.67 4.00 -13.55
N THR A 206 34.84 2.98 -13.74
CA THR A 206 33.48 2.93 -13.15
C THR A 206 33.49 2.90 -11.62
N ALA A 207 34.52 2.31 -11.00
CA ALA A 207 34.69 2.36 -9.55
C ALA A 207 35.11 3.75 -9.05
N ALA A 208 35.97 4.47 -9.77
CA ALA A 208 36.36 5.84 -9.39
C ALA A 208 35.15 6.78 -9.32
N ASP A 209 34.20 6.60 -10.24
CA ASP A 209 32.96 7.39 -10.29
C ASP A 209 32.02 7.11 -9.10
N THR A 210 32.16 5.96 -8.41
CA THR A 210 31.39 5.66 -7.19
C THR A 210 31.94 6.33 -5.93
N LEU A 211 33.21 6.76 -5.92
CA LEU A 211 33.92 7.16 -4.70
C LEU A 211 33.30 8.39 -4.01
N CYS A 212 32.75 9.33 -4.78
CA CYS A 212 32.10 10.53 -4.24
C CYS A 212 30.81 10.24 -3.44
N TYR A 213 30.28 9.01 -3.56
CA TYR A 213 29.06 8.56 -2.88
C TYR A 213 29.34 7.62 -1.70
N LEU A 214 30.60 7.24 -1.46
CA LEU A 214 30.97 6.23 -0.47
C LEU A 214 31.59 6.85 0.78
N THR A 215 31.36 6.21 1.92
CA THR A 215 32.14 6.47 3.12
C THR A 215 33.54 5.88 2.98
N ARG A 216 34.50 6.39 3.75
CA ARG A 216 35.90 5.92 3.72
C ARG A 216 36.04 4.41 3.93
N GLN A 217 35.23 3.81 4.81
CA GLN A 217 35.22 2.35 5.02
C GLN A 217 34.71 1.58 3.80
N GLN A 218 33.73 2.12 3.08
CA GLN A 218 33.20 1.49 1.86
C GLN A 218 34.17 1.63 0.68
N GLU A 219 34.85 2.77 0.58
CA GLU A 219 35.93 2.98 -0.39
C GLU A 219 37.07 1.96 -0.18
N ASP A 220 37.54 1.77 1.06
CA ASP A 220 38.58 0.79 1.38
C ASP A 220 38.18 -0.64 0.98
N LEU A 221 36.91 -0.99 1.19
CA LEU A 221 36.35 -2.28 0.80
C LEU A 221 36.32 -2.45 -0.73
N LEU A 222 35.90 -1.41 -1.45
CA LEU A 222 35.85 -1.40 -2.91
C LEU A 222 37.25 -1.53 -3.53
N HIS A 223 38.23 -0.77 -3.03
CA HIS A 223 39.64 -0.89 -3.45
C HIS A 223 40.20 -2.28 -3.22
N THR A 224 39.85 -2.92 -2.10
CA THR A 224 40.27 -4.29 -1.77
C THR A 224 39.70 -5.29 -2.78
N LEU A 225 38.42 -5.16 -3.14
CA LEU A 225 37.78 -6.02 -4.12
C LEU A 225 38.38 -5.85 -5.53
N ILE A 226 38.62 -4.62 -5.97
CA ILE A 226 39.24 -4.34 -7.28
C ILE A 226 40.67 -4.87 -7.33
N SER A 227 41.43 -4.71 -6.25
CA SER A 227 42.80 -5.22 -6.16
C SER A 227 42.83 -6.75 -6.23
N ARG A 228 41.82 -7.43 -5.66
CA ARG A 228 41.66 -8.88 -5.73
C ARG A 228 41.31 -9.34 -7.15
N GLU A 229 40.37 -8.68 -7.82
CA GLU A 229 40.00 -8.99 -9.21
C GLU A 229 41.18 -8.79 -10.16
N ARG A 230 41.93 -7.69 -10.01
CA ARG A 230 43.18 -7.45 -10.75
C ARG A 230 44.19 -8.58 -10.58
N ALA A 231 44.39 -9.05 -9.34
CA ALA A 231 45.32 -10.13 -9.04
C ALA A 231 44.86 -11.47 -9.64
N GLN A 232 43.56 -11.75 -9.66
CA GLN A 232 43.00 -12.95 -10.29
C GLN A 232 43.15 -12.92 -11.81
N HIS A 233 42.91 -11.76 -12.44
CA HIS A 233 43.07 -11.61 -13.88
C HIS A 233 44.53 -11.74 -14.36
N LEU A 234 45.50 -11.29 -13.54
CA LEU A 234 46.94 -11.47 -13.78
C LEU A 234 47.43 -12.90 -13.53
N ALA A 235 46.74 -13.67 -12.68
CA ALA A 235 47.07 -15.08 -12.43
C ALA A 235 46.53 -16.03 -13.52
N LEU A 236 45.62 -15.55 -14.37
CA LEU A 236 44.99 -16.30 -15.47
C LEU A 236 45.55 -15.94 -16.86
N SER A 237 46.43 -14.95 -16.96
CA SER A 237 47.15 -14.52 -18.18
C SER A 237 48.56 -15.07 -18.24
#